data_AF-A0A7K9AJY8-F1
#
_entry.id   AF-A0A7K9AJY8-F1
#
_cell.length_a   1.000
_cell.length_b   1.000
_cell.length_c   1.000
_cell.angle_alpha   90.00
_cell.angle_beta   90.00
_cell.angle_gamma   90.00
#
_symmetry.space_group_name_H-M   'P 1'
#
loop_
_entity.id
_entity.type
_entity.pdbx_description
1 polymer ?
#
loop_
_entity_poly.entity_id
_entity_poly.type
_entity_poly.pdbx_seq_one_letter_code
_entity_poly.pdbx_strand_id
1 'polypeptide(L)'
;VTNDVVWEESLMIGLEGALLGCTFNALFCRSCGLIVGFILYSTFSDLAYLRGFFCFFKDSILCYLLKNKMIIEASKVKFPALSLKE
;
A
#
# COMPACT_ATOMS: atom_id res chain seq x y z
N VAL A 1 0.85 4.02 -11.64
CA VAL A 1 -0.29 3.24 -11.12
C VAL A 1 -1.29 3.07 -12.25
N THR A 2 -1.91 1.89 -12.37
CA THR A 2 -2.86 1.62 -13.46
C THR A 2 -4.16 2.37 -13.19
N ASN A 3 -5.06 2.37 -14.18
CA ASN A 3 -6.41 2.92 -14.00
C ASN A 3 -7.28 2.08 -13.04
N ASP A 4 -6.77 1.00 -12.44
CA ASP A 4 -7.57 0.09 -11.61
C ASP A 4 -7.49 0.42 -10.12
N VAL A 5 -6.61 1.35 -9.73
CA VAL A 5 -6.47 1.83 -8.36
C VAL A 5 -6.74 3.34 -8.35
N VAL A 6 -7.68 3.74 -7.50
CA VAL A 6 -8.03 5.15 -7.28
C VAL A 6 -7.68 5.53 -5.86
N TRP A 7 -7.30 6.79 -5.63
CA TRP A 7 -7.13 7.31 -4.27
C TRP A 7 -8.40 8.01 -3.79
N GLU A 8 -8.57 8.09 -2.49
CA GLU A 8 -9.53 8.98 -1.84
C GLU A 8 -9.03 10.42 -1.93
N GLU A 9 -9.87 11.36 -2.33
CA GLU A 9 -9.50 12.79 -2.36
C GLU A 9 -9.35 13.36 -0.94
N SER A 10 -10.18 12.88 -0.02
CA SER A 10 -10.10 13.30 1.38
C SER A 10 -8.88 12.70 2.10
N LEU A 11 -8.19 13.55 2.86
CA LEU A 11 -7.06 13.13 3.68
C LEU A 11 -7.58 12.50 4.97
N MET A 12 -7.18 11.25 5.23
CA MET A 12 -7.56 10.48 6.40
C MET A 12 -6.47 10.54 7.49
N ILE A 13 -6.85 10.27 8.74
CA ILE A 13 -5.95 10.22 9.90
C ILE A 13 -5.91 8.79 10.44
N GLY A 14 -4.71 8.24 10.64
CA GLY A 14 -4.54 6.94 11.27
C GLY A 14 -4.80 7.02 12.77
N LEU A 15 -5.83 6.31 13.22
CA LEU A 15 -6.24 6.31 14.63
C LEU A 15 -5.62 5.16 15.44
N GLU A 16 -5.06 4.15 14.76
CA GLU A 16 -4.56 2.93 15.40
C GLU A 16 -3.43 2.28 14.56
N GLY A 17 -2.71 1.36 15.21
CA GLY A 17 -1.72 0.50 14.55
C GLY A 17 -0.50 1.26 14.00
N ALA A 18 0.09 0.71 12.94
CA ALA A 18 1.32 1.26 12.34
C ALA A 18 1.15 2.67 11.74
N LEU A 19 -0.09 3.10 11.49
CA LEU A 19 -0.38 4.41 10.91
C LEU A 19 -0.83 5.44 11.95
N LEU A 20 -0.82 5.11 13.25
CA LEU A 20 -1.25 6.00 14.32
C LEU A 20 -0.59 7.38 14.19
N GLY A 21 -1.40 8.44 14.11
CA GLY A 21 -0.96 9.82 13.98
C GLY A 21 -0.45 10.25 12.60
N CYS A 22 -0.39 9.33 11.63
CA CYS A 22 -0.08 9.66 10.24
C CYS A 22 -1.32 10.16 9.50
N THR A 23 -1.11 10.96 8.46
CA THR A 23 -2.16 11.31 7.50
C THR A 23 -1.90 10.64 6.16
N PHE A 24 -2.97 10.20 5.50
CA PHE A 24 -2.87 9.42 4.27
C PHE A 24 -4.12 9.52 3.40
N ASN A 25 -3.96 9.25 2.10
CA ASN A 25 -5.09 8.99 1.21
C ASN A 25 -5.28 7.47 1.09
N ALA A 26 -6.51 6.97 1.26
CA ALA A 26 -6.79 5.56 1.07
C ALA A 26 -6.76 5.20 -0.43
N LEU A 27 -6.33 3.98 -0.75
CA LEU A 27 -6.34 3.42 -2.09
C LEU A 27 -7.46 2.39 -2.21
N PHE A 28 -8.26 2.50 -3.26
CA PHE A 28 -9.36 1.60 -3.55
C PHE A 28 -9.18 0.91 -4.90
N CYS A 29 -9.58 -0.35 -4.99
CA CYS A 29 -9.75 -1.00 -6.26
C CYS A 29 -10.99 -0.43 -6.96
N ARG A 30 -10.82 0.08 -8.19
CA ARG A 30 -11.93 0.66 -8.96
C ARG A 30 -13.05 -0.34 -9.25
N SER A 31 -12.71 -1.62 -9.41
CA SER A 31 -13.68 -2.67 -9.79
C SER A 31 -14.56 -3.14 -8.63
N CYS A 32 -13.96 -3.45 -7.49
CA CYS A 32 -14.69 -4.00 -6.33
C CYS A 32 -14.92 -3.00 -5.19
N GLY A 33 -14.32 -1.81 -5.24
CA GLY A 33 -14.47 -0.78 -4.21
C GLY A 33 -13.80 -1.10 -2.87
N LEU A 34 -13.04 -2.20 -2.77
CA LEU A 34 -12.33 -2.55 -1.54
C LEU A 34 -11.07 -1.69 -1.37
N ILE A 35 -10.74 -1.40 -0.11
CA ILE A 35 -9.47 -0.76 0.26
C ILE A 35 -8.32 -1.75 -0.02
N VAL A 36 -7.35 -1.29 -0.80
CA VAL A 36 -6.18 -2.07 -1.18
C VAL A 36 -4.87 -1.50 -0.62
N GLY A 37 -4.90 -0.29 -0.07
CA GLY A 37 -3.70 0.36 0.43
C GLY A 37 -3.88 1.82 0.84
N PHE A 38 -2.78 2.55 0.86
CA PHE A 38 -2.72 3.97 1.21
C PHE A 38 -1.52 4.68 0.57
N ILE A 39 -1.55 6.01 0.57
CA ILE A 39 -0.40 6.88 0.30
C ILE A 39 -0.19 7.79 1.51
N LEU A 40 1.00 7.73 2.10
CA LEU A 40 1.35 8.55 3.25
C LEU A 40 1.63 10.00 2.84
N TYR A 41 1.04 10.95 3.57
CA TYR A 41 1.23 12.39 3.40
C TYR A 41 2.10 12.97 4.53
N SER A 42 1.61 12.95 5.78
CA SER A 42 2.38 13.34 6.96
C SER A 42 2.64 12.13 7.85
N THR A 43 3.88 11.97 8.29
CA THR A 43 4.37 10.78 8.99
C THR A 43 5.41 11.13 10.04
N PHE A 44 5.61 10.23 11.00
CA PHE A 44 6.81 10.21 11.83
C PHE A 44 8.06 9.80 11.01
N SER A 45 9.25 10.00 11.60
CA SER A 45 10.55 9.68 10.98
C SER A 45 10.61 8.25 10.45
N ASP A 46 10.07 7.31 11.22
CA ASP A 46 10.20 5.87 10.97
C ASP A 46 9.44 5.41 9.72
N LEU A 47 8.50 6.23 9.23
CA LEU A 47 7.71 5.99 8.02
C LEU A 47 7.94 7.04 6.94
N ALA A 48 8.84 8.00 7.16
CA ALA A 48 9.08 9.10 6.22
C ALA A 48 9.49 8.62 4.83
N TYR A 49 10.24 7.50 4.76
CA TYR A 49 10.67 6.89 3.50
C TYR A 49 9.52 6.32 2.66
N LEU A 50 8.32 6.16 3.23
CA LEU A 50 7.12 5.68 2.54
C LEU A 50 6.22 6.82 2.03
N ARG A 51 6.56 8.08 2.31
CA ARG A 51 5.76 9.23 1.89
C ARG A 51 5.64 9.33 0.37
N GLY A 52 4.42 9.55 -0.12
CA GLY A 52 4.14 9.65 -1.56
C GLY A 52 4.20 8.33 -2.34
N PHE A 53 4.56 7.21 -1.70
CA PHE A 53 4.54 5.89 -2.32
C PHE A 53 3.16 5.24 -2.19
N PHE A 54 2.82 4.39 -3.16
CA PHE A 54 1.65 3.53 -3.09
C PHE A 54 1.97 2.31 -2.24
N CYS A 55 1.41 2.27 -1.02
CA CYS A 55 1.59 1.18 -0.07
C CYS A 55 0.38 0.26 -0.11
N PHE A 56 0.53 -0.97 -0.61
CA PHE A 56 -0.56 -1.95 -0.68
C PHE A 56 -0.56 -2.90 0.53
N PHE A 57 -1.75 -3.22 1.01
CA PHE A 57 -1.92 -4.28 2.02
C PHE A 57 -1.73 -5.64 1.36
N LYS A 58 -0.83 -6.45 1.92
CA LYS A 58 -0.55 -7.80 1.39
C LYS A 58 -1.77 -8.71 1.34
N ASP A 59 -2.71 -8.53 2.28
CA ASP A 59 -3.94 -9.32 2.34
C ASP A 59 -4.96 -8.89 1.28
N SER A 60 -4.78 -7.71 0.67
CA SER A 60 -5.68 -7.16 -0.34
C SER A 60 -5.21 -7.37 -1.79
N ILE A 61 -4.05 -8.01 -2.01
CA ILE A 61 -3.49 -8.20 -3.37
C ILE A 61 -2.97 -9.62 -3.61
N LEU A 62 -3.00 -10.01 -4.90
CA LEU A 62 -2.40 -11.24 -5.41
C LEU A 62 -1.16 -10.92 -6.23
N CYS A 63 -0.17 -11.79 -6.18
CA CYS A 63 1.04 -11.71 -6.99
C CYS A 63 1.03 -12.80 -8.05
N TYR A 64 1.32 -12.43 -9.29
CA TYR A 64 1.64 -13.38 -10.33
C TYR A 64 3.16 -13.61 -10.36
N LEU A 65 3.60 -14.82 -10.02
CA LEU A 65 5.00 -15.19 -10.02
C LEU A 65 5.38 -15.73 -11.40
N LEU A 66 6.11 -14.93 -12.18
CA LEU A 66 6.40 -15.25 -13.59
C LEU A 66 7.18 -16.56 -13.75
N LYS A 67 8.14 -16.83 -12.86
CA LYS A 67 9.05 -18.00 -12.94
C LYS A 67 8.28 -19.32 -13.01
N ASN A 68 7.21 -19.45 -12.22
CA ASN A 68 6.39 -20.65 -12.12
C ASN A 68 4.97 -20.46 -12.67
N LYS A 69 4.64 -19.26 -13.19
CA LYS A 69 3.34 -18.92 -13.78
C LYS A 69 2.17 -19.17 -12.82
N MET A 70 2.37 -18.87 -11.55
CA MET A 70 1.36 -19.09 -10.51
C MET A 70 0.88 -17.78 -9.90
N ILE A 71 -0.39 -17.74 -9.54
CA ILE A 71 -0.97 -16.68 -8.71
C ILE A 71 -0.86 -17.12 -7.25
N ILE A 72 -0.35 -16.24 -6.39
CA ILE A 72 -0.20 -16.48 -4.95
C ILE A 72 -0.64 -15.24 -4.17
N GLU A 73 -1.22 -15.43 -3.00
CA GLU A 73 -1.49 -14.33 -2.06
C GLU A 73 -0.20 -13.58 -1.71
N ALA A 74 -0.21 -12.25 -1.74
CA ALA A 74 1.00 -11.48 -1.45
C ALA A 74 1.45 -11.65 0.03
N SER A 75 0.54 -12.01 0.93
CA SER A 75 0.84 -12.36 2.32
C SER A 75 1.81 -13.56 2.43
N LYS A 76 1.76 -14.48 1.47
CA LYS A 76 2.66 -15.65 1.36
C LYS A 76 3.97 -15.33 0.64
N VAL A 77 4.13 -14.12 0.09
CA VAL A 77 5.32 -13.68 -0.62
C VAL A 77 6.26 -12.90 0.31
N LYS A 78 7.52 -13.33 0.34
CA LYS A 78 8.61 -12.57 0.97
C LYS A 78 9.14 -11.56 -0.03
N PHE A 79 8.76 -10.30 0.15
CA PHE A 79 9.38 -9.18 -0.55
C PHE A 79 10.66 -8.82 0.18
N PRO A 80 11.84 -8.90 -0.46
CA PRO A 80 13.07 -8.42 0.15
C PRO A 80 12.90 -6.93 0.45
N ALA A 81 13.35 -6.51 1.63
CA ALA A 81 13.48 -5.09 1.92
C ALA A 81 14.56 -4.53 1.00
N LEU A 82 14.14 -3.92 -0.11
CA LEU A 82 15.02 -3.07 -0.87
C LEU A 82 15.19 -1.80 -0.03
N SER A 83 16.44 -1.47 0.35
CA SER A 83 16.70 -0.13 0.83
C SER A 83 16.38 0.82 -0.31
N LEU A 84 15.28 1.56 -0.17
CA LEU A 84 15.04 2.74 -1.00
C LEU A 84 16.17 3.70 -0.61
N LYS A 85 17.17 3.85 -1.49
CA LYS A 85 18.18 4.88 -1.30
C LYS A 85 17.46 6.22 -1.31
N GLU A 86 17.74 7.05 -0.30
CA GLU A 86 17.31 8.45 -0.24
C GLU A 86 17.72 9.22 -1.50
#